data_AF-A0A9Q7ZGA9-F1
#
_entry.id   AF-A0A9Q7ZGA9-F1
#
_cell.length_a   1.000
_cell.length_b   1.000
_cell.length_c   1.000
_cell.angle_alpha   90.00
_cell.angle_beta   90.00
_cell.angle_gamma   90.00
#
_symmetry.space_group_name_H-M   'P 1'
#
loop_
_entity.id
_entity.type
_entity.pdbx_description
1 polymer ?
#
loop_
_entity_poly.entity_id
_entity_poly.type
_entity_poly.pdbx_seq_one_letter_code
_entity_poly.pdbx_strand_id
1 'polypeptide(L)' 'MVAEGVEYGYQQQWLGKNNVDYLQGYQFLPPVMFDDFMRFYKQSVGVFESASDSTFSA' A
#
# COMPACT_ATOMS: atom_id res chain seq x y z
N MET A 1 -4.82 0.17 -15.16
CA MET A 1 -6.20 -0.02 -14.64
C MET A 1 -6.16 -0.04 -13.12
N VAL A 2 -7.15 0.56 -12.48
CA VAL A 2 -7.30 0.56 -11.02
C VAL A 2 -8.43 -0.38 -10.65
N ALA A 3 -8.24 -1.27 -9.68
CA ALA A 3 -9.33 -2.00 -9.04
C ALA A 3 -9.70 -1.36 -7.71
N GLU A 4 -11.00 -1.11 -7.53
CA GLU A 4 -11.58 -0.51 -6.33
C GLU A 4 -12.26 -1.57 -5.46
N GLY A 5 -12.37 -1.31 -4.16
CA GLY A 5 -13.08 -2.20 -3.23
C GLY A 5 -12.32 -3.48 -2.88
N VAL A 6 -10.98 -3.45 -2.89
CA VAL A 6 -10.18 -4.59 -2.41
C VAL A 6 -10.20 -4.64 -0.89
N GLU A 7 -10.72 -5.73 -0.33
CA GLU A 7 -10.92 -5.93 1.10
C GLU A 7 -10.13 -7.12 1.66
N TYR A 8 -9.72 -8.06 0.80
CA TYR A 8 -9.05 -9.29 1.21
C TYR A 8 -7.83 -9.64 0.35
N GLY A 9 -6.88 -10.36 0.95
CA GLY A 9 -5.65 -10.79 0.28
C GLY A 9 -5.87 -11.67 -0.97
N TYR A 10 -6.94 -12.48 -1.01
CA TYR A 10 -7.23 -13.30 -2.19
C TYR A 10 -7.68 -12.47 -3.40
N GLN A 11 -8.34 -11.32 -3.19
CA GLN A 11 -8.72 -10.39 -4.26
C GLN A 11 -7.48 -9.73 -4.83
N GLN A 12 -6.59 -9.22 -3.96
CA GLN A 12 -5.30 -8.66 -4.37
C GLN A 12 -4.49 -9.66 -5.21
N GLN A 13 -4.40 -10.92 -4.75
CA GLN A 13 -3.66 -11.96 -5.48
C GLN A 13 -4.27 -12.23 -6.86
N TRP A 14 -5.59 -12.30 -6.97
CA TRP A 14 -6.26 -12.52 -8.25
C TRP A 14 -6.06 -11.32 -9.19
N LEU A 15 -6.23 -10.09 -8.70
CA LEU A 15 -6.07 -8.87 -9.49
C LEU A 15 -4.63 -8.69 -9.99
N GLY A 16 -3.63 -9.01 -9.15
CA GLY A 16 -2.22 -8.98 -9.55
C GLY A 16 -1.91 -9.99 -10.66
N LYS A 17 -2.49 -11.20 -10.62
CA LYS A 17 -2.37 -12.19 -11.71
C LYS A 17 -3.05 -11.76 -13.01
N ASN A 18 -3.98 -10.82 -12.96
CA ASN A 18 -4.72 -10.30 -14.10
C ASN A 18 -4.23 -8.92 -14.56
N ASN A 19 -2.98 -8.55 -14.21
CA ASN A 19 -2.31 -7.32 -14.64
C ASN A 19 -3.10 -6.04 -14.30
N VAL A 20 -3.71 -5.99 -13.11
CA VAL A 20 -4.23 -4.74 -12.56
C VAL A 20 -3.09 -3.97 -11.91
N ASP A 21 -2.83 -2.76 -12.38
CA ASP A 21 -1.66 -1.97 -11.99
C ASP A 21 -1.77 -1.38 -10.59
N TYR A 22 -2.98 -0.96 -10.19
CA TYR A 22 -3.21 -0.27 -8.92
C TYR A 22 -4.43 -0.82 -8.20
N LEU A 23 -4.36 -0.86 -6.88
CA LEU A 23 -5.40 -1.41 -6.01
C LEU A 23 -5.78 -0.37 -4.95
N GLN A 24 -7.07 -0.17 -4.74
CA GLN A 24 -7.58 0.59 -3.62
C GLN A 24 -8.71 -0.16 -2.90
N GLY A 25 -8.83 0.07 -1.59
CA GLY A 25 -9.86 -0.55 -0.76
C GLY A 25 -9.40 -0.76 0.68
N TYR A 26 -10.29 -1.33 1.49
CA TYR A 26 -10.09 -1.46 2.95
C TYR A 26 -8.96 -2.41 3.32
N GLN A 27 -8.52 -3.29 2.40
CA GLN A 27 -7.31 -4.09 2.54
C GLN A 27 -6.04 -3.22 2.75
N PHE A 28 -6.05 -1.98 2.24
CA PHE A 28 -4.90 -1.07 2.29
C PHE A 28 -5.13 0.09 3.26
N LEU A 29 -6.14 0.92 2.97
CA LEU A 29 -6.51 2.06 3.80
C LEU A 29 -7.96 2.44 3.48
N PRO A 30 -8.90 2.43 4.46
CA PRO A 30 -10.22 2.99 4.23
C PRO A 30 -10.13 4.51 3.98
N PRO A 31 -11.18 5.16 3.46
CA PRO A 31 -11.25 6.61 3.44
C PRO A 31 -11.05 7.17 4.86
N VAL A 32 -10.09 8.07 5.01
CA VAL A 32 -9.73 8.69 6.29
C VAL A 32 -9.64 10.19 6.14
N MET A 33 -9.68 10.89 7.28
CA MET A 33 -9.42 12.34 7.32
C MET A 33 -7.95 12.62 6.95
N PHE A 34 -7.70 13.84 6.48
CA PHE A 34 -6.36 14.25 6.04
C PHE A 34 -5.27 14.05 7.11
N ASP A 35 -5.58 14.35 8.38
CA ASP A 35 -4.62 14.20 9.48
C ASP A 35 -4.22 12.73 9.70
N ASP A 36 -5.18 11.82 9.59
CA ASP A 36 -4.92 10.38 9.68
C ASP A 36 -4.11 9.90 8.48
N PHE A 37 -4.43 10.36 7.27
CA PHE A 37 -3.63 10.08 6.07
C PHE A 37 -2.17 10.52 6.25
N MET A 38 -1.94 11.75 6.72
CA MET A 38 -0.59 12.27 6.94
C MET A 38 0.17 11.47 8.00
N ARG A 39 -0.51 10.96 9.02
CA ARG A 39 0.09 10.07 10.03
C ARG A 39 0.53 8.75 9.39
N PHE A 40 -0.34 8.09 8.63
CA PHE A 40 0.00 6.83 7.95
C PHE A 40 1.10 7.00 6.91
N TYR A 41 1.06 8.08 6.12
CA TYR A 41 2.07 8.39 5.12
C TYR A 41 3.46 8.58 5.72
N LYS A 42 3.57 9.35 6.82
CA LYS A 42 4.87 9.53 7.50
C LYS A 42 5.43 8.22 8.05
N GLN A 43 4.56 7.36 8.57
CA GLN A 43 4.94 6.03 9.06
C GLN A 43 5.42 5.13 7.92
N SER A 44 4.77 5.15 6.75
CA SER A 44 5.19 4.32 5.62
C SER A 44 6.53 4.77 5.05
N VAL A 45 6.74 6.08 4.86
CA VAL A 45 8.00 6.64 4.33
C VAL A 45 9.19 6.30 5.22
N GLY A 46 9.06 6.45 6.55
CA GLY A 46 10.15 6.10 7.47
C GLY A 46 10.56 4.62 7.44
N VAL A 47 9.60 3.73 7.16
CA VAL A 47 9.88 2.30 6.96
C VAL A 47 10.60 2.05 5.63
N PHE A 48 10.23 2.76 4.57
CA PHE A 48 10.91 2.65 3.26
C PHE A 48 12.36 3.15 3.32
N GLU A 49 12.61 4.30 3.95
CA GLU A 49 13.97 4.85 4.10
C GLU A 49 14.88 3.91 4.91
N SER A 50 14.36 3.36 6.02
CA SER A 50 15.10 2.39 6.84
C SER A 50 15.42 1.10 6.08
N ALA A 51 14.49 0.62 5.24
CA ALA A 51 14.71 -0.57 4.43
C ALA A 51 15.74 -0.34 3.30
N SER A 52 15.76 0.84 2.68
CA SER A 52 16.75 1.17 1.65
C SER A 52 18.18 1.28 2.19
N ASP A 53 18.38 1.83 3.38
CA ASP A 53 19.72 1.94 3.98
C ASP A 53 20.32 0.57 4.32
N SER A 54 19.47 -0.40 4.67
CA SER A 54 19.92 -1.78 4.95
C SER A 54 20.36 -2.56 3.71
N THR A 55 19.99 -2.14 2.50
CA THR A 55 20.40 -2.79 1.24
C THR A 55 21.75 -2.31 0.69
N PHE A 56 22.32 -1.21 1.20
CA PHE A 56 23.60 -0.65 0.72
C PHE A 56 24.78 -0.92 1.66
N SER A 57 24.59 -1.66 2.75
CA SER A 57 25.67 -2.10 3.64
C SER A 57 26.07 -3.53 3.29
N ALA A 58 27.03 -3.69 2.37
CA ALA A 58 27.72 -4.96 2.05
C ALA A 58 29.22 -4.81 2.30
#